data_AF-M3IUG9-F1
#
_entry.id   AF-M3IUG9-F1
#
_cell.length_a   1.000
_cell.length_b   1.000
_cell.length_c   1.000
_cell.angle_alpha   90.00
_cell.angle_beta   90.00
_cell.angle_gamma   90.00
#
_symmetry.space_group_name_H-M   'P 1'
#
loop_
_entity.id
_entity.type
_entity.pdbx_description
1 polymer ?
#
loop_
_entity_poly.entity_id
_entity_poly.type
_entity_poly.pdbx_seq_one_letter_code
_entity_poly.pdbx_strand_id
1 'polypeptide(L)'
;MRIGYGIGNQELISNLYKMRPPFSVTNLSALAATEALKNESYVESYLENNWNEMKRYEKFAAEQSIEFIDSYANFITFFARKRGKSSSEIAHSLLKQGIILRDLKNYDLNALRITIGRPEQNDLVLEALEKEFH
;
A
#
# COMPACT_ATOMS: atom_id res chain seq x y z
N MET A 1 7.95 14.32 1.03
CA MET A 1 7.94 15.08 2.30
C MET A 1 7.78 14.09 3.45
N ARG A 2 8.49 14.26 4.57
CA ARG A 2 8.49 13.29 5.67
C ARG A 2 7.97 13.97 6.93
N ILE A 3 6.79 13.56 7.39
CA ILE A 3 6.14 14.11 8.57
C ILE A 3 5.21 13.05 9.18
N GLY A 4 5.14 13.05 10.50
CA GLY A 4 4.30 12.16 11.29
C GLY A 4 4.23 12.71 12.71
N TYR A 5 3.26 12.23 13.49
CA TYR A 5 3.07 12.63 14.87
C TYR A 5 2.75 11.40 15.72
N GLY A 6 2.99 11.51 17.03
CA GLY A 6 2.56 10.52 18.02
C GLY A 6 1.68 11.20 19.06
N ILE A 7 0.67 10.48 19.54
CA ILE A 7 -0.22 10.92 20.61
C ILE A 7 0.01 10.01 21.82
N GLY A 8 0.16 10.58 23.00
CA GLY A 8 0.42 9.84 24.23
C GLY A 8 0.32 10.74 25.46
N ASN A 9 0.47 10.16 26.65
CA ASN A 9 0.46 10.94 27.89
C ASN A 9 1.68 11.88 27.98
N GLN A 10 1.56 12.91 28.81
CA GLN A 10 2.57 13.96 28.90
C GLN A 10 3.97 13.43 29.29
N GLU A 11 4.03 12.43 30.18
CA GLU A 11 5.28 11.83 30.62
C GLU A 11 6.01 11.11 29.46
N LEU A 12 5.27 10.31 28.69
CA LEU A 12 5.77 9.63 27.50
C LEU A 12 6.27 10.63 26.46
N ILE A 13 5.48 11.67 26.17
CA ILE A 13 5.85 12.70 25.19
C ILE A 13 7.11 13.44 25.66
N SER A 14 7.18 13.83 26.93
CA SER A 14 8.37 14.49 27.49
C SER A 14 9.63 13.64 27.30
N ASN A 15 9.54 12.33 27.53
CA ASN A 15 10.65 11.41 27.34
C ASN A 15 11.05 11.26 25.86
N LEU A 16 10.09 11.24 24.93
CA LEU A 16 10.39 11.23 23.49
C LEU A 16 11.10 12.52 23.04
N TYR A 17 10.72 13.68 23.59
CA TYR A 17 11.37 14.95 23.24
C TYR A 17 12.84 15.03 23.65
N LYS A 18 13.25 14.32 24.71
CA LYS A 18 14.67 14.22 25.11
C LYS A 18 15.53 13.49 24.07
N MET A 19 14.95 12.53 23.35
CA MET A 19 15.63 11.73 22.32
C MET A 19 15.51 12.34 20.92
N ARG A 20 14.53 13.22 20.70
CA ARG A 20 14.27 13.81 19.39
C ARG A 20 15.39 14.78 19.00
N PRO A 21 16.05 14.59 17.85
CA PRO A 21 17.03 15.55 17.36
C PRO A 21 16.42 16.95 17.17
N PRO A 22 17.18 18.04 17.44
CA PRO A 22 16.74 19.37 17.06
C PRO A 22 16.56 19.44 15.53
N PHE A 23 15.55 20.20 15.08
CA PHE A 23 15.24 20.37 13.65
C PHE A 23 14.94 19.07 12.88
N SER A 24 14.35 18.06 13.55
CA SER A 24 13.98 16.78 12.94
C SER A 24 12.91 16.85 11.84
N VAL A 25 12.31 18.02 11.60
CA VAL A 25 11.27 18.26 10.59
C VAL A 25 11.65 19.48 9.76
N THR A 26 11.53 19.37 8.44
CA THR A 26 11.80 20.49 7.54
C THR A 26 10.64 21.48 7.49
N ASN A 27 10.94 22.77 7.35
CA ASN A 27 9.93 23.84 7.30
C ASN A 27 8.85 23.58 6.23
N LEU A 28 9.26 23.13 5.03
CA LEU A 28 8.31 22.81 3.96
C LEU A 28 7.42 21.62 4.33
N SER A 29 7.95 20.58 4.99
CA SER A 29 7.14 19.43 5.45
C SER A 29 6.08 19.84 6.47
N ALA A 30 6.44 20.71 7.41
CA ALA A 30 5.51 21.24 8.40
C ALA A 30 4.40 22.09 7.74
N LEU A 31 4.76 22.94 6.78
CA LEU A 31 3.80 23.76 6.04
C LEU A 31 2.81 22.90 5.25
N ALA A 32 3.31 21.95 4.46
CA ALA A 32 2.45 21.08 3.66
C ALA A 32 1.53 20.21 4.51
N ALA A 33 2.01 19.70 5.66
CA ALA A 33 1.16 18.95 6.58
C ALA A 33 0.03 19.80 7.15
N THR A 34 0.33 21.05 7.50
CA THR A 34 -0.67 21.98 8.03
C THR A 34 -1.77 22.27 7.02
N GLU A 35 -1.44 22.43 5.74
CA GLU A 35 -2.44 22.60 4.68
C GLU A 35 -3.16 21.30 4.32
N ALA A 36 -2.46 20.16 4.31
CA ALA A 36 -3.06 18.86 4.03
C ALA A 36 -4.14 18.48 5.07
N LEU A 37 -3.92 18.81 6.35
CA LEU A 37 -4.87 18.55 7.43
C LEU A 37 -6.19 19.33 7.29
N LYS A 38 -6.23 20.41 6.51
CA LYS A 38 -7.46 21.19 6.28
C LYS A 38 -8.32 20.61 5.16
N ASN A 39 -7.78 19.69 4.37
CA ASN A 39 -8.44 19.18 3.16
C ASN A 39 -9.12 17.83 3.42
N GLU A 40 -10.17 17.85 4.26
CA GLU A 40 -10.92 16.66 4.65
C GLU A 40 -11.60 15.97 3.45
N SER A 41 -12.17 16.75 2.53
CA SER A 41 -12.86 16.21 1.34
C SER A 41 -11.93 15.42 0.40
N TYR A 42 -10.66 15.83 0.28
CA TYR A 42 -9.67 15.05 -0.45
C TYR A 42 -9.39 13.71 0.24
N VAL A 43 -9.29 13.69 1.58
CA VAL A 43 -9.09 12.45 2.34
C VAL A 43 -10.28 11.51 2.18
N GLU A 44 -11.51 12.02 2.28
CA GLU A 44 -12.73 11.25 2.08
C GLU A 44 -12.79 10.61 0.69
N SER A 45 -12.54 11.40 -0.37
CA SER A 45 -12.53 10.87 -1.75
C SER A 45 -11.43 9.82 -1.97
N TYR A 46 -10.27 9.98 -1.34
CA TYR A 46 -9.19 8.99 -1.40
C TYR A 46 -9.58 7.67 -0.70
N LEU A 47 -10.21 7.75 0.48
CA LEU A 47 -10.67 6.58 1.22
C LEU A 47 -11.78 5.84 0.45
N GLU A 48 -12.73 6.57 -0.12
CA GLU A 48 -13.79 6.00 -0.97
C GLU A 48 -13.21 5.26 -2.18
N ASN A 49 -12.28 5.89 -2.91
CA ASN A 49 -11.57 5.22 -4.00
C ASN A 49 -10.88 3.95 -3.52
N ASN A 50 -10.14 4.02 -2.41
CA ASN A 50 -9.43 2.87 -1.86
C ASN A 50 -10.38 1.71 -1.54
N TRP A 51 -11.53 1.97 -0.90
CA TRP A 51 -12.51 0.94 -0.59
C TRP A 51 -13.18 0.34 -1.82
N ASN A 52 -13.56 1.17 -2.79
CA ASN A 52 -14.20 0.69 -4.01
C ASN A 52 -13.24 -0.18 -4.83
N GLU A 53 -12.00 0.25 -4.98
CA GLU A 53 -10.98 -0.49 -5.71
C GLU A 53 -10.52 -1.75 -4.95
N MET A 54 -10.46 -1.73 -3.61
CA MET A 54 -10.17 -2.92 -2.80
C MET A 54 -11.15 -4.07 -3.14
N LYS A 55 -12.45 -3.76 -3.21
CA LYS A 55 -13.49 -4.76 -3.58
C LYS A 55 -13.26 -5.35 -4.97
N ARG A 56 -12.70 -4.58 -5.91
CA ARG A 56 -12.35 -5.09 -7.25
C ARG A 56 -11.23 -6.12 -7.17
N TYR A 57 -10.20 -5.86 -6.35
CA TYR A 57 -9.13 -6.83 -6.12
C TYR A 57 -9.63 -8.08 -5.38
N GLU A 58 -10.48 -7.94 -4.37
CA GLU A 58 -11.08 -9.09 -3.65
C GLU A 58 -11.91 -9.95 -4.60
N LYS A 59 -12.75 -9.32 -5.43
CA LYS A 59 -13.55 -10.01 -6.45
C LYS A 59 -12.65 -10.74 -7.46
N PHE A 60 -11.64 -10.07 -7.98
CA PHE A 60 -10.66 -10.68 -8.89
C PHE A 60 -9.97 -11.88 -8.25
N ALA A 61 -9.54 -11.76 -7.00
CA ALA A 61 -8.89 -12.85 -6.28
C ALA A 61 -9.83 -14.05 -6.10
N ALA A 62 -11.10 -13.81 -5.76
CA ALA A 62 -12.11 -14.86 -5.67
C ALA A 62 -12.35 -15.56 -7.01
N GLU A 63 -12.53 -14.81 -8.11
CA GLU A 63 -12.72 -15.34 -9.47
C GLU A 63 -11.51 -16.17 -9.93
N GLN A 64 -10.30 -15.75 -9.57
CA GLN A 64 -9.06 -16.43 -9.94
C GLN A 64 -8.63 -17.50 -8.92
N SER A 65 -9.40 -17.73 -7.85
CA SER A 65 -9.04 -18.61 -6.73
C SER A 65 -7.65 -18.31 -6.15
N ILE A 66 -7.33 -17.02 -6.04
CA ILE A 66 -6.11 -16.51 -5.42
C ILE A 66 -6.41 -16.31 -3.94
N GLU A 67 -5.61 -16.92 -3.08
CA GLU A 67 -5.68 -16.66 -1.64
C GLU A 67 -5.13 -15.26 -1.35
N PHE A 68 -5.83 -14.51 -0.50
CA PHE A 68 -5.44 -13.16 -0.09
C PHE A 68 -5.73 -12.91 1.39
N ILE A 69 -5.18 -11.82 1.93
CA ILE A 69 -5.47 -11.35 3.29
C ILE A 69 -6.46 -10.19 3.20
N ASP A 70 -7.58 -10.29 3.92
CA ASP A 70 -8.54 -9.19 4.08
C ASP A 70 -7.80 -7.93 4.57
N SER A 71 -7.98 -6.83 3.84
CA SER A 71 -7.19 -5.63 4.07
C SER A 71 -8.03 -4.45 4.53
N TYR A 72 -7.53 -3.81 5.57
CA TYR A 72 -8.03 -2.53 6.09
C TYR A 72 -7.06 -1.39 5.79
N ALA A 73 -6.07 -1.63 4.93
CA ALA A 73 -5.03 -0.68 4.55
C ALA A 73 -5.25 -0.15 3.13
N ASN A 74 -4.23 0.50 2.57
CA ASN A 74 -4.21 0.99 1.19
C ASN A 74 -3.52 0.01 0.21
N PHE A 75 -3.50 -1.28 0.55
CA PHE A 75 -2.90 -2.33 -0.25
C PHE A 75 -3.59 -3.66 0.02
N ILE A 76 -3.49 -4.61 -0.90
CA ILE A 76 -3.91 -6.00 -0.69
C ILE A 76 -2.70 -6.93 -0.82
N THR A 77 -2.76 -8.11 -0.19
CA THR A 77 -1.72 -9.13 -0.27
C THR A 77 -2.25 -10.39 -0.90
N PHE A 78 -1.68 -10.78 -2.05
CA PHE A 78 -2.02 -11.99 -2.80
C PHE A 78 -0.93 -13.05 -2.63
N PHE A 79 -1.32 -14.28 -2.36
CA PHE A 79 -0.39 -15.41 -2.27
C PHE A 79 -0.14 -16.02 -3.65
N ALA A 80 1.14 -16.16 -4.02
CA ALA A 80 1.57 -16.79 -5.27
C ALA A 80 1.63 -18.32 -5.13
N ARG A 81 0.57 -18.94 -4.58
CA ARG A 81 0.51 -20.40 -4.35
C ARG A 81 0.09 -21.18 -5.60
N LYS A 82 -0.53 -20.50 -6.57
CA LYS A 82 -1.07 -21.13 -7.78
C LYS A 82 0.06 -21.38 -8.80
N ARG A 83 0.10 -22.60 -9.37
CA ARG A 83 0.94 -23.01 -10.54
C ARG A 83 2.46 -23.03 -10.35
N GLY A 84 2.97 -22.98 -9.12
CA GLY A 84 4.39 -23.17 -8.84
C GLY A 84 5.31 -22.02 -9.25
N LYS A 85 4.76 -20.87 -9.68
CA LYS A 85 5.51 -19.62 -9.81
C LYS A 85 5.72 -19.00 -8.42
N SER A 86 6.90 -18.46 -8.18
CA SER A 86 7.19 -17.65 -7.01
C SER A 86 6.67 -16.21 -7.18
N SER A 87 6.38 -15.53 -6.07
CA SER A 87 6.05 -14.11 -6.03
C SER A 87 7.14 -13.26 -6.67
N SER A 88 8.41 -13.63 -6.51
CA SER A 88 9.54 -12.95 -7.15
C SER A 88 9.49 -13.03 -8.68
N GLU A 89 9.11 -14.18 -9.25
CA GLU A 89 8.99 -14.33 -10.71
C GLU A 89 7.86 -13.47 -11.27
N ILE A 90 6.70 -13.48 -10.61
CA ILE A 90 5.56 -12.66 -11.01
C ILE A 90 5.93 -11.17 -10.89
N ALA A 91 6.50 -10.73 -9.77
CA ALA A 91 6.93 -9.35 -9.58
C ALA A 91 7.94 -8.90 -10.64
N HIS A 92 8.91 -9.77 -10.98
CA HIS A 92 9.92 -9.46 -11.98
C HIS A 92 9.35 -9.42 -13.41
N SER A 93 8.38 -10.29 -13.72
CA SER A 93 7.65 -10.26 -15.00
C SER A 93 6.88 -8.95 -15.17
N LEU A 94 6.12 -8.56 -14.14
CA LEU A 94 5.34 -7.32 -14.14
C LEU A 94 6.22 -6.06 -14.15
N LEU A 95 7.39 -6.12 -13.50
CA LEU A 95 8.36 -5.02 -13.54
C LEU A 95 8.82 -4.71 -14.98
N LYS A 96 8.98 -5.74 -15.83
CA LYS A 96 9.34 -5.55 -17.25
C LYS A 96 8.25 -4.88 -18.07
N GLN A 97 7.01 -4.89 -17.57
CA GLN A 97 5.85 -4.21 -18.17
C GLN A 97 5.63 -2.81 -17.58
N GLY A 98 6.52 -2.35 -16.67
CA GLY A 98 6.40 -1.07 -15.99
C GLY A 98 5.49 -1.10 -14.75
N ILE A 99 5.04 -2.29 -14.32
CA ILE A 99 4.18 -2.47 -13.15
C ILE A 99 5.04 -2.91 -11.96
N ILE A 100 5.16 -2.03 -10.96
CA ILE A 100 6.01 -2.27 -9.79
C ILE A 100 5.17 -2.76 -8.62
N LEU A 101 5.22 -4.06 -8.35
CA LEU A 101 4.61 -4.67 -7.17
C LEU A 101 5.65 -4.96 -6.09
N ARG A 102 5.22 -5.02 -4.83
CA ARG A 102 6.11 -5.35 -3.72
C ARG A 102 6.12 -6.85 -3.47
N ASP A 103 7.20 -7.51 -3.84
CA ASP A 103 7.48 -8.88 -3.42
C ASP A 103 7.73 -8.96 -1.90
N LEU A 104 7.08 -9.92 -1.24
CA LEU A 104 7.22 -10.19 0.19
C LEU A 104 8.15 -11.38 0.51
N LYS A 105 8.91 -11.88 -0.47
CA LYS A 105 9.93 -12.93 -0.24
C LYS A 105 10.89 -12.60 0.92
N ASN A 106 11.26 -11.34 1.13
CA ASN A 106 12.13 -10.93 2.24
C ASN A 106 11.49 -11.08 3.64
N TYR A 107 10.19 -11.36 3.70
CA TYR A 107 9.45 -11.70 4.92
C TYR A 107 9.14 -13.21 4.99
N ASP A 108 9.84 -14.03 4.20
CA ASP A 108 9.58 -15.48 4.04
C ASP A 108 8.15 -15.80 3.58
N LEU A 109 7.53 -14.86 2.85
CA LEU A 109 6.20 -15.01 2.28
C LEU A 109 6.26 -15.09 0.76
N ASN A 110 5.73 -16.18 0.20
CA ASN A 110 5.49 -16.29 -1.24
C ASN A 110 4.23 -15.49 -1.63
N ALA A 111 4.32 -14.17 -1.53
CA ALA A 111 3.19 -13.26 -1.70
C ALA A 111 3.60 -11.91 -2.30
N LEU A 112 2.63 -11.24 -2.93
CA LEU A 112 2.75 -9.91 -3.50
C LEU A 112 1.89 -8.94 -2.71
N ARG A 113 2.47 -7.80 -2.32
CA ARG A 113 1.72 -6.67 -1.77
C ARG A 113 1.49 -5.63 -2.87
N ILE A 114 0.22 -5.37 -3.15
CA ILE A 114 -0.24 -4.51 -4.24
C ILE A 114 -0.89 -3.28 -3.62
N THR A 115 -0.31 -2.10 -3.83
CA THR A 115 -0.93 -0.84 -3.39
C THR A 115 -2.15 -0.54 -4.26
N ILE A 116 -3.24 -0.12 -3.64
CA ILE A 116 -4.45 0.30 -4.36
C ILE A 116 -4.19 1.67 -5.00
N GLY A 117 -4.19 1.70 -6.33
CA GLY A 117 -3.94 2.90 -7.12
C GLY A 117 -5.22 3.59 -7.56
N ARG A 118 -5.09 4.43 -8.59
CA ARG A 118 -6.23 4.97 -9.33
C ARG A 118 -6.90 3.87 -10.16
N PRO A 119 -8.18 4.02 -10.53
CA PRO A 119 -8.91 3.00 -11.29
C PRO A 119 -8.15 2.53 -12.55
N GLU A 120 -7.60 3.46 -13.33
CA GLU A 120 -6.91 3.14 -14.58
C GLU A 120 -5.57 2.40 -14.33
N GLN A 121 -4.93 2.66 -13.19
CA GLN A 121 -3.73 1.94 -12.79
C GLN A 121 -4.07 0.52 -12.32
N ASN A 122 -5.18 0.38 -11.60
CA ASN A 122 -5.65 -0.92 -11.11
C ASN A 122 -6.10 -1.81 -12.27
N ASP A 123 -6.71 -1.25 -13.32
CA ASP A 123 -7.07 -1.98 -14.55
C ASP A 123 -5.84 -2.67 -15.15
N LEU A 124 -4.76 -1.90 -15.36
CA LEU A 124 -3.49 -2.43 -15.89
C LEU A 124 -2.89 -3.52 -15.00
N VAL A 125 -2.97 -3.36 -13.67
CA VAL A 125 -2.47 -4.36 -12.72
C VAL A 125 -3.30 -5.63 -12.79
N LEU A 126 -4.63 -5.54 -12.79
CA LEU A 126 -5.53 -6.69 -12.81
C LEU A 126 -5.40 -7.48 -14.12
N GLU A 127 -5.34 -6.80 -15.27
CA GLU A 127 -5.13 -7.43 -16.58
C GLU A 127 -3.78 -8.16 -16.65
N ALA A 128 -2.73 -7.57 -16.07
CA ALA A 128 -1.41 -8.18 -16.08
C ALA A 128 -1.33 -9.38 -15.11
N LEU A 129 -1.96 -9.28 -13.94
CA LEU A 129 -2.09 -10.39 -12.99
C LEU A 129 -2.92 -11.53 -13.59
N GLU A 130 -3.99 -11.23 -14.30
CA GLU A 130 -4.81 -12.22 -14.97
C GLU A 130 -3.96 -13.13 -15.86
N LYS A 131 -3.05 -12.56 -16.67
CA LYS A 131 -2.12 -13.32 -17.53
C LYS A 131 -1.09 -14.15 -16.75
N GLU A 132 -0.74 -13.74 -15.53
CA GLU A 132 0.23 -14.45 -14.70
C GLU A 132 -0.39 -15.62 -13.92
N PHE A 133 -1.68 -15.51 -13.58
CA PHE A 133 -2.45 -16.49 -12.82
C PHE A 133 -3.36 -17.40 -13.68
N HIS A 134 -3.61 -17.05 -14.96
CA HIS A 134 -4.11 -17.93 -16.03
C HIS A 134 -3.07 -18.92 -16.53
#